data_AF-A0A367HGT4-F1
#
_entry.id   AF-A0A367HGT4-F1
#
_cell.length_a   1.000
_cell.length_b   1.000
_cell.length_c   1.000
_cell.angle_alpha   90.00
_cell.angle_beta   90.00
_cell.angle_gamma   90.00
#
_symmetry.space_group_name_H-M   'P 1'
#
loop_
_entity.id
_entity.type
_entity.pdbx_description
1 polymer ?
#
loop_
_entity_poly.entity_id
_entity_poly.type
_entity_poly.pdbx_seq_one_letter_code
_entity_poly.pdbx_strand_id
1 'polypeptide(L)'
;MPEADFVAGVGAELRGERWVVDGQFPAAVDAYAGTSDCLIWVDPPLHVAWPRLLRRTLRRWIRREELYGGTRETLWTVIGPRSILWYALKVRTPQRRANEALFTRLTGTGIRLIRFRGTDVRSLVGRIT
;
A
#
# COMPACT_ATOMS: atom_id res chain seq x y z
N MET A 1 -4.16 -10.08 17.19
CA MET A 1 -2.90 -9.58 17.80
C MET A 1 -3.12 -8.14 18.22
N PRO A 2 -2.80 -7.76 19.47
CA PRO A 2 -2.85 -6.38 19.93
C PRO A 2 -1.97 -5.46 19.08
N GLU A 3 -2.38 -4.19 18.91
CA GLU A 3 -1.66 -3.20 18.09
C GLU A 3 -0.25 -2.91 18.62
N ALA A 4 -0.10 -2.82 19.95
CA ALA A 4 1.18 -2.57 20.59
C ALA A 4 2.21 -3.68 20.29
N ASP A 5 1.79 -4.94 20.35
CA ASP A 5 2.65 -6.09 20.05
C ASP A 5 3.09 -6.06 18.57
N PHE A 6 2.19 -5.61 17.68
CA PHE A 6 2.49 -5.53 16.25
C PHE A 6 3.53 -4.44 15.97
N VAL A 7 3.35 -3.26 16.54
CA VAL A 7 4.32 -2.16 16.41
C VAL A 7 5.67 -2.54 17.01
N ALA A 8 5.68 -3.23 18.16
CA ALA A 8 6.91 -3.72 18.76
C ALA A 8 7.64 -4.75 17.88
N GLY A 9 6.89 -5.67 17.26
CA GLY A 9 7.42 -6.63 16.30
C GLY A 9 8.04 -5.95 15.08
N VAL A 10 7.32 -4.99 14.47
CA VAL A 10 7.86 -4.18 13.36
C VAL A 10 9.12 -3.45 13.79
N GLY A 11 9.12 -2.81 14.97
CA GLY A 11 10.28 -2.10 15.51
C GLY A 11 11.51 -3.00 15.70
N ALA A 12 11.33 -4.29 15.99
CA ALA A 12 12.43 -5.24 16.08
C ALA A 12 13.03 -5.55 14.70
N GLU A 13 12.20 -5.78 13.69
CA GLU A 13 12.63 -6.04 12.30
C GLU A 13 13.36 -4.83 11.68
N LEU A 14 12.93 -3.62 12.03
CA LEU A 14 13.56 -2.37 11.57
C LEU A 14 14.99 -2.15 12.11
N ARG A 15 15.44 -2.94 13.10
CA ARG A 15 16.84 -2.90 13.59
C ARG A 15 17.81 -3.69 12.71
N GLY A 16 17.30 -4.46 11.74
CA GLY A 16 18.16 -5.14 10.77
C GLY A 16 18.92 -4.16 9.89
N GLU A 17 20.07 -4.58 9.35
CA GLU A 17 20.91 -3.75 8.48
C GLU A 17 20.20 -3.29 7.20
N ARG A 18 19.27 -4.10 6.70
CA ARG A 18 18.48 -3.83 5.49
C ARG A 18 17.08 -4.36 5.67
N TRP A 19 16.10 -3.53 5.34
CA TRP A 19 14.70 -3.88 5.46
C TRP A 19 13.88 -3.21 4.37
N VAL A 20 12.74 -3.82 4.05
CA VAL A 20 11.72 -3.24 3.19
C VAL A 20 10.38 -3.49 3.85
N VAL A 21 9.63 -2.41 4.07
CA VAL A 21 8.25 -2.49 4.57
C VAL A 21 7.30 -2.28 3.41
N ASP A 22 6.45 -3.29 3.17
CA ASP A 22 5.28 -3.20 2.30
C ASP A 22 4.02 -3.10 3.17
N GLY A 23 3.04 -2.34 2.69
CA GLY A 23 1.81 -2.05 3.39
C GLY A 23 1.88 -0.77 4.23
N GLN A 24 0.74 -0.10 4.32
CA GLN A 24 0.61 1.12 5.11
C GLN A 24 -0.29 0.83 6.31
N PHE A 25 0.33 0.44 7.42
CA PHE A 25 -0.32 0.36 8.72
C PHE A 25 -0.10 1.69 9.46
N PRO A 26 -1.14 2.52 9.65
CA PRO A 26 -0.97 3.86 10.22
C PRO A 26 -0.18 3.85 11.54
N ALA A 27 -0.41 2.85 12.39
CA ALA A 27 0.28 2.66 13.67
C ALA A 27 1.80 2.40 13.54
N ALA A 28 2.24 1.83 12.42
CA ALA A 28 3.65 1.51 12.17
C ALA A 28 4.35 2.56 11.29
N VAL A 29 3.61 3.44 10.62
CA VAL A 29 4.18 4.47 9.73
C VAL A 29 5.21 5.31 10.47
N ASP A 30 4.90 5.76 11.69
CA ASP A 30 5.84 6.56 12.47
C ASP A 30 7.08 5.77 12.91
N ALA A 31 7.00 4.44 13.02
CA ALA A 31 8.13 3.59 13.41
C ALA A 31 9.20 3.49 12.30
N TYR A 32 8.80 3.45 11.02
CA TYR A 32 9.74 3.34 9.90
C TYR A 32 9.98 4.63 9.13
N ALA A 33 9.06 5.60 9.16
CA ALA A 33 9.18 6.82 8.35
C ALA A 33 10.38 7.71 8.74
N GLY A 34 10.81 7.67 10.01
CA GLY A 34 11.97 8.43 10.49
C GLY A 34 13.31 7.71 10.35
N THR A 35 13.29 6.39 10.16
CA THR A 35 14.48 5.53 10.08
C THR A 35 14.75 5.01 8.68
N SER A 36 13.82 5.22 7.74
CA SER A 36 13.99 4.83 6.34
C SER A 36 14.98 5.72 5.61
N ASP A 37 15.87 5.11 4.81
CA ASP A 37 16.69 5.86 3.85
C ASP A 37 15.88 6.33 2.64
N CYS A 38 14.85 5.55 2.26
CA CYS A 38 14.03 5.80 1.09
C CYS A 38 12.57 5.45 1.36
N LEU A 39 11.67 6.36 0.98
CA LEU A 39 10.24 6.17 1.06
C LEU A 39 9.61 6.32 -0.34
N ILE A 40 8.92 5.26 -0.77
CA ILE A 40 8.31 5.20 -2.10
C ILE A 40 6.79 5.21 -1.96
N TRP A 41 6.16 6.22 -2.53
CA TRP A 41 4.71 6.29 -2.64
C TRP A 41 4.25 5.97 -4.05
N VAL A 42 3.58 4.84 -4.19
CA VAL A 42 2.96 4.39 -5.43
C VAL A 42 1.53 4.95 -5.52
N ASP A 43 1.33 6.00 -6.33
CA ASP A 43 0.05 6.70 -6.56
C ASP A 43 -0.40 6.60 -8.04
N PRO A 44 -0.76 5.39 -8.52
CA PRO A 44 -1.23 5.22 -9.88
C PRO A 44 -2.56 5.97 -10.09
N PRO A 45 -2.73 6.57 -11.28
CA PRO A 45 -4.00 7.21 -11.61
C PRO A 45 -5.13 6.18 -11.63
N LEU A 46 -6.34 6.63 -11.34
CA LEU A 46 -7.49 5.75 -11.14
C LEU A 46 -7.75 4.88 -12.38
N HIS A 47 -7.70 5.47 -13.58
CA HIS A 47 -7.90 4.78 -14.85
C HIS A 47 -6.88 3.65 -15.11
N VAL A 48 -5.76 3.59 -14.36
CA VAL A 48 -4.79 2.49 -14.42
C VAL A 48 -5.07 1.46 -13.33
N ALA A 49 -5.29 1.91 -12.09
CA ALA A 49 -5.50 1.02 -10.96
C ALA A 49 -6.84 0.26 -11.02
N TRP A 50 -7.91 0.95 -11.41
CA TRP A 50 -9.27 0.37 -11.47
C TRP A 50 -9.41 -0.83 -12.41
N PRO A 51 -9.04 -0.75 -13.70
CA PRO A 51 -9.19 -1.89 -14.60
C PRO A 51 -8.29 -3.06 -14.19
N ARG A 52 -7.12 -2.80 -13.58
CA ARG A 52 -6.24 -3.85 -13.04
C ARG A 52 -6.86 -4.56 -11.86
N LEU A 53 -7.42 -3.79 -10.91
CA LEU A 53 -8.12 -4.33 -9.74
C LEU A 53 -9.33 -5.15 -10.18
N LEU A 54 -10.19 -4.59 -11.04
CA LEU A 54 -11.36 -5.28 -11.58
C LEU A 54 -10.99 -6.59 -12.29
N ARG A 55 -9.98 -6.56 -13.19
CA ARG A 55 -9.51 -7.77 -13.89
C ARG A 55 -8.98 -8.83 -12.93
N ARG A 56 -8.24 -8.43 -11.89
CA ARG A 56 -7.67 -9.35 -10.88
C ARG A 56 -8.78 -9.98 -10.06
N THR A 57 -9.74 -9.18 -9.60
CA THR A 57 -10.86 -9.64 -8.79
C THR A 57 -11.80 -10.55 -9.60
N LEU A 58 -12.11 -10.20 -10.86
CA LEU A 58 -12.89 -11.08 -11.74
C LEU A 58 -12.19 -12.42 -12.00
N ARG A 59 -10.87 -12.39 -12.24
CA ARG A 59 -10.08 -13.62 -12.45
C ARG A 59 -10.10 -14.52 -11.21
N ARG A 60 -9.93 -13.95 -10.02
CA ARG A 60 -9.99 -14.66 -8.73
C ARG A 60 -11.35 -15.29 -8.50
N TRP A 61 -12.41 -14.54 -8.79
CA TRP A 61 -13.77 -15.02 -8.70
C TRP A 61 -14.02 -16.21 -9.64
N ILE A 62 -13.64 -16.10 -10.93
CA ILE A 62 -13.77 -17.20 -11.91
C ILE A 62 -12.98 -18.44 -11.47
N ARG A 63 -11.78 -18.25 -10.91
CA ARG A 63 -10.90 -19.33 -10.47
C ARG A 63 -11.22 -19.87 -9.08
N ARG A 64 -12.16 -19.26 -8.35
CA ARG A 64 -12.49 -19.57 -6.95
C ARG A 64 -11.24 -19.63 -6.06
N GLU A 65 -10.30 -18.73 -6.28
CA GLU A 65 -9.06 -18.66 -5.49
C GLU A 65 -9.41 -18.36 -4.03
N GLU A 66 -8.94 -19.20 -3.11
CA GLU A 66 -9.05 -18.95 -1.66
C GLU A 66 -8.05 -17.86 -1.27
N LEU A 67 -8.56 -16.79 -0.66
CA LEU A 67 -7.73 -15.77 -0.05
C LEU A 67 -7.32 -16.18 1.37
N TYR A 68 -6.30 -15.50 1.89
CA TYR A 68 -5.79 -15.67 3.25
C TYR A 68 -6.93 -15.86 4.26
N GLY A 69 -6.89 -16.98 5.01
CA GLY A 69 -7.91 -17.34 5.99
C GLY A 69 -9.14 -18.08 5.44
N GLY A 70 -9.10 -18.63 4.22
CA GLY A 70 -10.19 -19.45 3.66
C GLY A 70 -11.38 -18.66 3.12
N THR A 71 -11.22 -17.33 2.97
CA THR A 71 -12.29 -16.48 2.46
C THR A 71 -12.41 -16.63 0.95
N ARG A 72 -13.59 -17.03 0.47
CA ARG A 72 -13.92 -17.07 -0.96
C ARG A 72 -14.61 -15.77 -1.38
N GLU A 73 -14.02 -15.06 -2.34
CA GLU A 73 -14.65 -13.88 -2.94
C GLU A 73 -15.92 -14.29 -3.71
N THR A 74 -17.08 -13.74 -3.31
CA THR A 74 -18.35 -13.85 -4.05
C THR A 74 -18.54 -12.64 -4.96
N LEU A 75 -19.37 -12.74 -6.00
CA LEU A 75 -19.65 -11.62 -6.91
C LEU A 75 -20.11 -10.35 -6.16
N TRP A 76 -20.85 -10.50 -5.05
CA TRP A 76 -21.25 -9.41 -4.15
C TRP A 76 -20.10 -8.74 -3.41
N THR A 77 -18.97 -9.42 -3.19
CA THR A 77 -17.72 -8.80 -2.69
C THR A 77 -16.92 -8.08 -3.79
N VAL A 78 -17.31 -8.24 -5.06
CA VAL A 78 -16.68 -7.58 -6.22
C VAL A 78 -17.45 -6.34 -6.67
N ILE A 79 -18.79 -6.37 -6.67
CA ILE A 79 -19.64 -5.27 -7.16
C ILE A 79 -20.67 -4.75 -6.15
N GLY A 80 -20.83 -5.43 -5.01
CA GLY A 80 -21.79 -5.01 -3.98
C GLY A 80 -21.33 -3.81 -3.13
N PRO A 81 -22.13 -3.39 -2.15
CA PRO A 81 -21.81 -2.27 -1.25
C PRO A 81 -20.58 -2.53 -0.35
N ARG A 82 -20.13 -3.78 -0.23
CA ARG A 82 -18.87 -4.19 0.40
C ARG A 82 -17.74 -4.44 -0.60
N SER A 83 -17.88 -3.94 -1.83
CA SER A 83 -16.91 -4.17 -2.90
C SER A 83 -15.54 -3.57 -2.58
N ILE A 84 -14.50 -4.35 -2.87
CA ILE A 84 -13.11 -3.88 -2.86
C ILE A 84 -12.88 -2.68 -3.80
N LEU A 85 -13.65 -2.57 -4.89
CA LEU A 85 -13.60 -1.46 -5.85
C LEU A 85 -14.16 -0.17 -5.22
N TRP A 86 -15.31 -0.26 -4.56
CA TRP A 86 -15.91 0.86 -3.84
C TRP A 86 -15.04 1.29 -2.66
N TYR A 87 -14.48 0.33 -1.92
CA TYR A 87 -13.54 0.60 -0.86
C TYR A 87 -12.28 1.32 -1.38
N ALA A 88 -11.70 0.86 -2.49
CA ALA A 88 -10.55 1.48 -3.12
C ALA A 88 -10.82 2.94 -3.55
N LEU A 89 -12.04 3.25 -4.04
CA LEU A 89 -12.45 4.64 -4.30
C LEU A 89 -12.58 5.45 -3.01
N LYS A 90 -13.29 4.90 -2.02
CA LYS A 90 -13.58 5.57 -0.74
C LYS A 90 -12.30 5.95 0.00
N VAL A 91 -11.33 5.03 0.04
CA VAL A 91 -10.11 5.18 0.83
C VAL A 91 -9.04 6.02 0.10
N ARG A 92 -9.17 6.23 -1.21
CA ARG A 92 -8.19 6.94 -2.05
C ARG A 92 -7.94 8.36 -1.56
N THR A 93 -8.98 9.18 -1.40
CA THR A 93 -8.81 10.59 -1.04
C THR A 93 -8.18 10.75 0.35
N PRO A 94 -8.66 10.05 1.40
CA PRO A 94 -8.00 10.07 2.71
C PRO A 94 -6.54 9.60 2.66
N GLN A 95 -6.25 8.48 1.98
CA GLN A 95 -4.87 7.97 1.87
C GLN A 95 -3.95 8.94 1.15
N ARG A 96 -4.41 9.54 0.04
CA ARG A 96 -3.60 10.54 -0.67
C ARG A 96 -3.27 11.73 0.22
N ARG A 97 -4.24 12.23 0.99
CA ARG A 97 -4.00 13.34 1.93
C ARG A 97 -3.01 12.96 3.03
N ALA A 98 -3.14 11.78 3.60
CA ALA A 98 -2.21 11.28 4.61
C ALA A 98 -0.79 11.13 4.05
N ASN A 99 -0.65 10.61 2.83
CA ASN A 99 0.65 10.42 2.18
C ASN A 99 1.26 11.75 1.74
N GLU A 100 0.45 12.70 1.27
CA GLU A 100 0.90 14.07 1.00
C GLU A 100 1.44 14.72 2.28
N ALA A 101 0.72 14.63 3.40
CA ALA A 101 1.17 15.15 4.68
C ALA A 101 2.46 14.48 5.18
N LEU A 102 2.58 13.15 5.01
CA LEU A 102 3.80 12.41 5.36
C LEU A 102 5.00 12.87 4.52
N PHE A 103 4.83 13.02 3.21
CA PHE A 103 5.88 13.51 2.32
C PHE A 103 6.31 14.92 2.70
N THR A 104 5.36 15.81 2.98
CA THR A 104 5.67 17.17 3.44
C THR A 104 6.45 17.14 4.76
N ARG A 105 6.04 16.30 5.73
CA ARG A 105 6.73 16.15 7.01
C ARG A 105 8.17 15.67 6.88
N LEU A 106 8.44 14.78 5.94
CA LEU A 106 9.78 14.20 5.70
C LEU A 106 10.61 15.02 4.69
N THR A 107 10.07 16.10 4.15
CA THR A 107 10.83 16.94 3.21
C THR A 107 11.94 17.66 3.98
N GLY A 108 13.19 17.49 3.55
CA GLY A 108 14.36 18.12 4.19
C GLY A 108 15.01 17.31 5.31
N THR A 109 14.52 16.10 5.64
CA THR A 109 15.15 15.22 6.64
C THR A 109 16.32 14.40 6.09
N GLY A 110 16.62 14.52 4.79
CA GLY A 110 17.63 13.72 4.09
C GLY A 110 17.11 12.39 3.53
N ILE A 111 15.87 12.01 3.87
CA ILE A 111 15.22 10.80 3.37
C ILE A 111 14.89 10.95 1.88
N ARG A 112 15.19 9.94 1.08
CA ARG A 112 14.85 9.93 -0.35
C ARG A 112 13.35 9.69 -0.53
N LEU A 113 12.63 10.72 -0.96
CA LEU A 113 11.19 10.65 -1.20
C LEU A 113 10.89 10.44 -2.69
N ILE A 114 10.30 9.30 -3.06
CA ILE A 114 9.94 8.98 -4.44
C ILE A 114 8.43 8.86 -4.56
N ARG A 115 7.81 9.79 -5.29
CA ARG A 115 6.42 9.65 -5.72
C ARG A 115 6.36 9.03 -7.11
N PHE A 116 5.77 7.84 -7.20
CA PHE A 116 5.61 7.12 -8.45
C PHE A 116 4.15 7.10 -8.91
N ARG A 117 3.87 7.72 -10.05
CA ARG A 117 2.55 7.71 -10.71
C ARG A 117 2.54 6.99 -12.06
N GLY A 118 3.68 6.38 -12.42
CA GLY A 118 3.82 5.69 -13.69
C GLY A 118 2.93 4.46 -13.79
N THR A 119 2.68 4.03 -15.02
CA THR A 119 1.84 2.88 -15.31
C THR A 119 2.63 1.56 -15.29
N ASP A 120 3.94 1.61 -15.52
CA ASP A 120 4.85 0.46 -15.54
C ASP A 120 5.85 0.50 -14.38
N VAL A 121 5.82 -0.52 -13.51
CA VAL A 121 6.73 -0.66 -12.36
C VAL A 121 8.20 -0.69 -12.80
N ARG A 122 8.52 -1.14 -14.02
CA ARG A 122 9.91 -1.10 -14.51
C ARG A 122 10.49 0.31 -14.56
N SER A 123 9.64 1.32 -14.80
CA SER A 123 10.07 2.72 -14.77
C SER A 123 10.37 3.26 -13.36
N LEU A 124 9.96 2.53 -12.31
CA LEU A 124 10.33 2.83 -10.93
C LEU A 124 11.72 2.29 -10.58
N VAL A 125 12.10 1.11 -11.10
CA VAL A 125 13.41 0.48 -10.80
C VAL A 125 14.56 1.41 -11.19
N GLY A 126 14.49 2.04 -12.37
CA GLY A 126 15.52 2.99 -12.82
C GLY A 126 15.55 4.33 -12.06
N ARG A 127 14.70 4.55 -11.06
CA ARG A 127 14.71 5.73 -10.17
C ARG A 127 15.22 5.40 -8.77
N ILE A 128 15.36 4.12 -8.45
CA ILE A 128 15.82 3.63 -7.15
C ILE A 128 17.34 3.42 -7.20
N THR A 129 17.85 2.88 -8.31
CA THR A 129 19.27 2.69 -8.61
C THR A 129 19.91 3.99 -9.10
#